data_AF-A0A7W7HS24-F1
#
_entry.id   AF-A0A7W7HS24-F1
#
_cell.length_a   1.000
_cell.length_b   1.000
_cell.length_c   1.000
_cell.angle_alpha   90.00
_cell.angle_beta   90.00
_cell.angle_gamma   90.00
#
_symmetry.space_group_name_H-M   'P 1'
#
loop_
_entity.id
_entity.type
_entity.pdbx_description
1 polymer ?
#
loop_
_entity_poly.entity_id
_entity_poly.type
_entity_poly.pdbx_seq_one_letter_code
_entity_poly.pdbx_strand_id
1 'polypeptide(L)' 'MDMLDEPERDADAERTVDLESEEMPLLPEQTRDDTERGWGFSGDNSNDERLLEDRPPHWG' A
#
# COMPACT_ATOMS: atom_id res chain seq x y z
N MET A 1 -8.71 24.23 31.91
CA MET A 1 -8.61 23.86 30.48
C MET A 1 -9.00 22.40 30.42
N ASP A 2 -10.25 22.13 30.07
CA ASP A 2 -10.80 20.78 30.06
C ASP A 2 -10.37 20.11 28.75
N MET A 3 -9.59 19.03 28.85
CA MET A 3 -8.98 18.33 27.71
C MET A 3 -9.94 17.32 27.06
N LEU A 4 -11.22 17.37 27.43
CA LEU A 4 -12.30 16.46 27.00
C LEU A 4 -13.36 17.18 26.13
N ASP A 5 -12.97 18.24 25.42
CA ASP A 5 -13.75 18.65 24.26
C ASP A 5 -13.43 17.64 23.15
N GLU A 6 -14.27 16.62 23.02
CA GLU A 6 -14.14 15.64 21.94
C GLU A 6 -14.01 16.39 20.62
N PRO A 7 -13.01 16.08 19.77
CA PRO A 7 -12.92 16.75 18.48
C PRO A 7 -14.25 16.55 17.78
N GLU A 8 -14.87 17.65 17.31
CA GLU A 8 -16.16 17.62 16.62
C GLU A 8 -16.17 16.39 15.73
N ARG A 9 -17.04 15.43 16.08
CA ARG A 9 -17.11 14.13 15.40
C ARG A 9 -17.25 14.46 13.92
N ASP A 10 -16.23 14.13 13.14
CA ASP A 10 -16.23 14.40 11.72
C ASP A 10 -17.50 13.76 11.16
N ALA A 11 -18.34 14.52 10.45
CA ALA A 11 -19.62 14.01 9.96
C ALA A 11 -19.43 12.77 9.06
N ASP A 12 -18.24 12.65 8.44
CA ASP A 12 -17.84 11.47 7.69
C ASP A 12 -17.57 10.25 8.59
N ALA A 13 -17.10 10.44 9.82
CA ALA A 13 -16.85 9.37 10.79
C ALA A 13 -18.13 8.76 11.38
N GLU A 14 -19.23 9.51 11.42
CA GLU A 14 -20.55 9.03 11.86
C GLU A 14 -21.42 8.49 10.70
N ARG A 15 -20.94 8.57 9.45
CA ARG A 15 -21.68 8.09 8.27
C ARG A 15 -21.82 6.57 8.29
N THR A 16 -23.06 6.08 8.30
CA THR A 16 -23.36 4.64 8.16
C THR A 16 -22.88 4.12 6.80
N VAL A 17 -22.02 3.10 6.82
CA VAL A 17 -21.57 2.34 5.65
C VAL A 17 -22.39 1.05 5.53
N ASP A 18 -23.08 0.89 4.40
CA ASP A 18 -23.73 -0.38 4.07
C ASP A 18 -22.69 -1.36 3.52
N LEU A 19 -22.38 -2.39 4.32
CA LEU A 19 -21.42 -3.43 3.98
C LEU A 19 -22.06 -4.61 3.24
N GLU A 20 -23.39 -4.66 3.17
CA GLU A 20 -24.13 -5.80 2.59
C GLU A 20 -24.39 -5.65 1.08
N SER A 21 -24.12 -4.46 0.52
CA SER A 21 -24.23 -4.17 -0.92
C SER A 21 -23.02 -4.71 -1.70
N GLU A 22 -22.87 -6.03 -1.79
CA GLU A 22 -21.80 -6.68 -2.56
C GLU A 22 -22.29 -7.13 -3.94
N GLU A 23 -22.25 -6.21 -4.92
CA GLU A 23 -22.35 -6.57 -6.33
C GLU A 23 -21.06 -6.17 -7.06
N MET A 24 -20.14 -7.13 -7.10
CA MET A 24 -18.82 -7.11 -7.76
C MET A 24 -17.67 -6.47 -6.95
N PRO A 25 -16.50 -7.13 -6.89
CA PRO A 25 -15.31 -6.52 -6.32
C PRO A 25 -14.92 -5.28 -7.16
N LEU A 26 -14.93 -4.11 -6.51
CA LEU A 26 -14.62 -2.81 -7.13
C LEU A 26 -13.20 -2.78 -7.75
N LEU A 27 -12.30 -3.59 -7.20
CA LEU A 27 -10.90 -3.70 -7.61
C LEU A 27 -10.55 -5.17 -7.91
N PRO A 28 -9.54 -5.41 -8.77
CA PRO A 28 -9.02 -6.75 -8.96
C PRO A 28 -8.43 -7.31 -7.65
N GLU A 29 -8.43 -8.64 -7.52
CA GLU A 29 -7.79 -9.35 -6.38
C GLU A 29 -6.30 -9.01 -6.22
N GLN A 30 -5.62 -8.62 -7.29
CA GLN A 30 -4.24 -8.18 -7.27
C GLN A 30 -4.06 -6.94 -8.17
N THR A 31 -3.46 -5.89 -7.63
CA THR A 31 -3.15 -4.65 -8.36
C THR A 31 -1.79 -4.76 -9.06
N ARG A 32 -1.52 -3.87 -10.02
CA ARG A 32 -0.22 -3.84 -10.70
C ARG A 32 0.91 -3.51 -9.74
N ASP A 33 0.62 -2.66 -8.75
CA ASP A 33 1.55 -2.25 -7.69
C ASP A 33 1.88 -3.40 -6.73
N ASP A 34 1.07 -4.45 -6.69
CA ASP A 34 1.41 -5.70 -5.96
C ASP A 34 2.41 -6.58 -6.72
N THR A 35 2.89 -6.13 -7.89
CA THR A 35 3.91 -6.83 -8.68
C THR A 35 5.13 -5.94 -8.83
N GLU A 36 6.31 -6.54 -8.97
CA GLU A 36 7.57 -5.84 -9.30
C GLU A 36 7.45 -4.88 -10.49
N ARG A 37 6.55 -5.17 -11.43
CA ARG A 37 6.27 -4.33 -12.61
C ARG A 37 5.64 -2.99 -12.23
N GLY A 38 4.87 -2.91 -11.14
CA GLY A 38 4.39 -1.64 -10.58
C GLY A 38 5.50 -0.79 -9.97
N TRP A 39 6.59 -1.43 -9.53
CA TRP A 39 7.76 -0.80 -8.91
C TRP A 39 8.89 -0.49 -9.90
N GLY A 40 8.62 -0.53 -11.21
CA GLY A 40 9.60 -0.17 -12.24
C GLY A 40 10.47 -1.33 -12.73
N PHE A 41 10.17 -2.58 -12.35
CA PHE A 41 10.85 -3.74 -12.92
C PHE A 41 10.59 -3.83 -14.44
N SER A 42 11.66 -3.65 -15.22
CA SER A 42 11.60 -3.64 -16.68
C SER A 42 11.90 -5.01 -17.30
N GLY A 43 12.07 -6.06 -16.49
CA GLY A 43 12.42 -7.41 -16.99
C GLY A 43 13.90 -7.59 -17.32
N ASP A 44 14.72 -6.58 -17.02
CA ASP A 44 16.14 -6.58 -17.29
C ASP A 44 16.89 -6.87 -15.98
N ASN A 45 17.47 -8.07 -15.89
CA ASN A 45 18.31 -8.51 -14.77
C ASN A 45 19.75 -7.93 -14.85
N SER A 46 20.01 -6.95 -15.73
CA SER A 46 21.39 -6.47 -15.97
C SER A 46 21.96 -5.65 -14.81
N ASN A 47 21.18 -5.32 -13.78
CA ASN A 47 21.69 -4.58 -12.61
C ASN A 47 22.17 -5.49 -11.47
N ASP A 48 21.96 -6.81 -11.57
CA ASP A 48 22.31 -7.76 -10.51
C ASP A 48 23.82 -7.78 -10.24
N GLU A 49 24.65 -7.64 -11.28
CA GLU A 49 26.12 -7.54 -11.14
C GLU A 49 26.54 -6.35 -10.27
N ARG A 50 26.03 -5.15 -10.57
CA ARG A 50 26.30 -3.95 -9.75
C ARG A 50 25.81 -4.12 -8.31
N LEU A 51 24.63 -4.70 -8.11
CA LEU A 51 24.06 -4.90 -6.77
C LEU A 51 24.86 -5.91 -5.93
N LEU A 52 25.44 -6.93 -6.57
CA LEU A 52 26.34 -7.87 -5.92
C LEU A 52 27.68 -7.24 -5.56
N GLU A 53 28.22 -6.37 -6.42
CA GLU A 53 29.43 -5.59 -6.14
C GLU A 53 29.22 -4.61 -4.97
N ASP A 54 28.05 -3.96 -4.91
CA ASP A 54 27.69 -3.00 -3.87
C ASP A 54 27.10 -3.64 -2.60
N ARG A 55 27.13 -4.97 -2.49
CA ARG A 55 26.51 -5.71 -1.38
C ARG A 55 27.06 -5.24 -0.01
N PRO A 56 26.19 -4.79 0.92
CA PRO A 56 26.57 -4.48 2.29
C PRO A 56 27.15 -5.68 3.06
N PRO A 57 28.05 -5.45 4.03
CA PRO A 57 28.70 -6.53 4.78
C PRO A 57 27.75 -7.45 5.56
N HIS A 58 26.56 -6.97 5.90
CA HIS A 58 25.57 -7.66 6.74
C HIS A 58 24.57 -8.52 5.94
N TRP A 59 24.69 -8.60 4.61
CA TRP A 59 23.86 -9.49 3.76
C TRP A 59 24.42 -10.93 3.66
N GLY A 60 25.24 -11.33 4.63
CA GLY A 60 25.87 -12.66 4.72
C GLY A 60 25.45 -13.41 5.97
#